data_AF-A0A535HRD4-F1
#
_entry.id   AF-A0A535HRD4-F1
#
_cell.length_a   1.000
_cell.length_b   1.000
_cell.length_c   1.000
_cell.angle_alpha   90.00
_cell.angle_beta   90.00
_cell.angle_gamma   90.00
#
_symmetry.space_group_name_H-M   'P 1'
#
loop_
_entity.id
_entity.type
_entity.pdbx_description
1 polymer ?
#
loop_
_entity_poly.entity_id
_entity_poly.type
_entity_poly.pdbx_seq_one_letter_code
_entity_poly.pdbx_strand_id
1 'polypeptide(L)'
;MHVTIVLDCSDPERLAHFWTSAIGYRREAYKPPYLSLLPPKQDGSPELILQRVAEPKAGKNRMHIDLHTIDVDAECDRLMALGAIRVGDEIVEGGFRWYVLADPEGNEFCVIGRASEGA
;
A
#
# COMPACT_ATOMS: atom_id res chain seq x y z
N MET A 1 22.15 2.21 -7.81
CA MET A 1 21.06 3.21 -7.80
C MET A 1 19.86 2.55 -7.15
N HIS A 2 19.21 3.22 -6.19
CA HIS A 2 18.00 2.71 -5.54
C HIS A 2 16.90 3.79 -5.62
N VAL A 3 15.64 3.35 -5.58
CA VAL A 3 14.47 4.24 -5.52
C VAL A 3 13.80 4.02 -4.17
N THR A 4 13.35 5.11 -3.57
CA THR A 4 12.60 5.10 -2.31
C THR A 4 11.28 5.84 -2.53
N ILE A 5 10.21 5.30 -1.97
CA ILE A 5 8.88 5.91 -1.98
C ILE A 5 8.61 6.44 -0.57
N VAL A 6 8.10 7.67 -0.47
CA VAL A 6 7.75 8.29 0.81
C VAL A 6 6.25 8.48 0.85
N LEU A 7 5.62 8.03 1.94
CA LEU A 7 4.20 8.17 2.20
C LEU A 7 3.99 8.99 3.48
N ASP A 8 3.25 10.09 3.35
CA ASP A 8 2.91 10.94 4.47
C ASP A 8 1.84 10.30 5.35
N CYS A 9 1.97 10.49 6.67
CA CYS A 9 1.07 9.95 7.67
C CYS A 9 1.12 10.72 8.99
N SER A 10 0.12 10.52 9.84
CA SER A 10 0.06 11.09 11.18
C SER A 10 0.66 10.16 12.25
N ASP A 11 0.59 8.84 12.04
CA ASP A 11 1.09 7.79 12.94
C ASP A 11 1.91 6.72 12.17
N PRO A 12 3.23 6.96 12.01
CA PRO A 12 4.12 6.01 11.32
C PRO A 12 4.16 4.62 11.94
N GLU A 13 3.96 4.48 13.26
CA GLU A 13 4.03 3.20 13.95
C GLU A 13 2.80 2.34 13.60
N ARG A 14 1.60 2.94 13.61
CA ARG A 14 0.37 2.28 13.18
C ARG A 14 0.45 1.86 11.72
N LEU A 15 0.91 2.74 10.83
CA LEU A 15 1.08 2.39 9.42
C LEU A 15 2.18 1.37 9.18
N ALA A 16 3.27 1.39 9.96
CA ALA A 16 4.30 0.37 9.85
C ALA A 16 3.74 -1.01 10.17
N HIS A 17 2.89 -1.15 11.19
CA HIS A 17 2.25 -2.43 11.50
C HIS A 17 1.39 -2.95 10.34
N PHE A 18 0.60 -2.07 9.72
CA PHE A 18 -0.20 -2.42 8.56
C PHE A 18 0.68 -2.81 7.36
N TRP A 19 1.60 -1.94 6.96
CA TRP A 19 2.38 -2.13 5.73
C TRP A 19 3.36 -3.30 5.84
N THR A 20 4.00 -3.56 6.98
CA THR A 20 4.85 -4.76 7.10
C THR A 20 4.03 -6.06 6.99
N SER A 21 2.81 -6.06 7.51
CA SER A 21 1.88 -7.20 7.39
C SER A 21 1.29 -7.33 5.98
N ALA A 22 1.09 -6.21 5.28
CA ALA A 22 0.57 -6.17 3.92
C ALA A 22 1.60 -6.69 2.91
N ILE A 23 2.83 -6.14 2.91
CA ILE A 23 3.82 -6.40 1.85
C ILE A 23 5.03 -7.23 2.30
N GLY A 24 5.06 -7.68 3.55
CA GLY A 24 6.13 -8.55 4.08
C GLY A 24 7.48 -7.85 4.27
N TYR A 25 7.47 -6.52 4.34
CA TYR A 25 8.68 -5.71 4.53
C TYR A 25 9.13 -5.74 6.00
N ARG A 26 10.42 -5.48 6.23
CA ARG A 26 10.99 -5.33 7.57
C ARG A 26 10.98 -3.85 7.97
N ARG A 27 10.44 -3.53 9.14
CA ARG A 27 10.57 -2.18 9.72
C ARG A 27 11.93 -1.95 10.38
N GLU A 28 12.44 -0.74 10.24
CA GLU A 28 13.54 -0.22 11.05
C GLU A 28 13.00 0.53 12.28
N ALA A 29 13.88 0.94 13.19
CA ALA A 29 13.50 1.77 14.33
C ALA A 29 13.00 3.15 13.87
N TYR A 30 11.93 3.64 14.50
CA TYR A 30 11.42 4.98 14.22
C TYR A 30 12.46 6.06 14.59
N LYS A 31 12.78 6.93 13.62
CA LYS A 31 13.70 8.06 13.75
C LYS A 31 12.96 9.32 13.28
N PRO A 32 12.24 10.02 14.18
CA PRO A 32 11.36 11.11 13.79
C PRO A 32 12.01 12.13 12.83
N PRO A 33 11.32 12.55 11.76
CA PRO A 33 9.92 12.21 11.45
C PRO A 33 9.74 10.88 10.68
N TYR A 34 10.78 10.09 10.43
CA TYR A 34 10.76 8.99 9.45
C TYR A 34 10.79 7.58 10.07
N LEU A 35 10.06 6.65 9.45
CA LEU A 35 10.13 5.21 9.71
C LEU A 35 10.32 4.46 8.38
N SER A 36 11.44 3.75 8.24
CA SER A 36 11.77 2.98 7.04
C SER A 36 11.23 1.55 7.07
N LEU A 37 10.62 1.13 5.96
CA LEU A 37 10.24 -0.26 5.68
C LEU A 37 11.07 -0.77 4.50
N LEU A 38 11.89 -1.78 4.77
CA LEU A 38 12.84 -2.33 3.81
C LEU A 38 12.31 -3.63 3.20
N PRO A 39 12.49 -3.84 1.89
CA PRO A 39 12.15 -5.11 1.27
C PRO A 39 13.01 -6.25 1.88
N PRO A 40 12.48 -7.47 1.96
CA PRO A 40 13.21 -8.61 2.53
C PRO A 40 14.39 -9.05 1.66
N LYS A 41 14.41 -8.66 0.39
CA LYS A 41 15.44 -8.98 -0.61
C LYS A 41 15.85 -7.71 -1.36
N GLN A 42 17.08 -7.69 -1.85
CA GLN A 42 17.59 -6.63 -2.73
C GLN A 42 17.31 -6.99 -4.20
N ASP A 43 16.03 -7.11 -4.56
CA ASP A 43 15.58 -7.52 -5.91
C ASP A 43 15.07 -6.35 -6.76
N GLY A 44 15.32 -5.12 -6.33
CA GLY A 44 14.86 -3.90 -6.99
C GLY A 44 13.56 -3.35 -6.42
N SER A 45 12.90 -4.07 -5.50
CA SER A 45 11.77 -3.54 -4.73
C SER A 45 12.17 -2.26 -3.99
N PRO A 46 11.38 -1.18 -4.04
CA PRO A 46 11.72 0.08 -3.40
C PRO A 46 11.55 0.00 -1.88
N GLU A 47 12.34 0.79 -1.15
CA GLU A 47 12.05 1.11 0.25
C GLU A 47 10.78 1.97 0.33
N LEU A 48 9.95 1.72 1.35
CA LEU A 48 8.82 2.58 1.70
C LEU A 48 9.15 3.31 3.00
N ILE A 49 9.20 4.64 2.96
CA ILE A 49 9.37 5.49 4.15
C ILE A 49 8.00 6.04 4.54
N LEU A 50 7.64 5.87 5.81
CA LEU A 50 6.51 6.53 6.43
C LEU A 50 7.00 7.82 7.09
N GLN A 51 6.56 8.96 6.54
CA GLN A 51 6.94 10.29 7.02
C GLN A 51 5.82 10.85 7.88
N ARG A 52 6.14 11.19 9.12
CA ARG A 52 5.21 11.89 10.00
C ARG A 52 5.04 13.34 9.56
N VAL A 53 3.80 13.73 9.28
CA VAL A 53 3.39 15.13 9.03
C VAL A 53 2.30 15.54 10.02
N ALA A 54 2.11 16.86 10.21
CA ALA A 54 1.11 17.37 11.16
C ALA A 54 -0.26 17.53 10.49
N GLU A 55 -0.25 17.75 9.18
CA GLU A 55 -1.42 17.97 8.35
C GLU A 55 -2.16 16.65 8.11
N PRO A 56 -3.50 16.63 8.24
CA PRO A 56 -4.27 15.48 7.79
C PRO A 56 -4.19 15.34 6.26
N LYS A 57 -4.40 14.12 5.77
CA LYS A 57 -4.49 13.86 4.33
C LYS A 57 -5.51 14.80 3.67
N ALA A 58 -5.09 15.49 2.61
CA ALA A 58 -5.92 16.42 1.86
C ALA A 58 -6.16 15.91 0.43
N GLY A 59 -7.41 15.54 0.13
CA GLY A 59 -7.79 15.02 -1.18
C GLY A 59 -7.17 13.66 -1.51
N LYS A 60 -7.15 13.31 -2.80
CA LYS A 60 -6.62 12.03 -3.32
C LYS A 60 -5.09 12.06 -3.42
N ASN A 61 -4.43 10.97 -3.06
CA ASN A 61 -3.00 10.80 -3.37
C ASN A 61 -2.75 10.90 -4.89
N ARG A 62 -1.72 11.67 -5.28
CA ARG A 62 -1.34 11.85 -6.70
C ARG A 62 -0.43 10.75 -7.23
N MET A 63 0.05 9.90 -6.33
CA MET A 63 0.72 8.64 -6.61
C MET A 63 -0.02 7.53 -5.87
N HIS A 64 0.01 6.32 -6.41
CA HIS A 64 -0.59 5.14 -5.78
C HIS A 64 0.40 3.99 -5.82
N ILE A 65 0.33 3.14 -4.81
CA ILE A 65 1.07 1.89 -4.72
C ILE A 65 0.17 0.81 -5.29
N ASP A 66 0.69 0.00 -6.20
CA ASP A 66 -0.06 -1.12 -6.79
C ASP A 66 0.52 -2.44 -6.29
N LEU A 67 -0.30 -3.22 -5.60
CA LEU A 67 0.02 -4.55 -5.12
C LEU A 67 -0.50 -5.57 -6.13
N HIS A 68 0.43 -6.19 -6.86
CA HIS A 68 0.10 -7.20 -7.85
C HIS A 68 -0.11 -8.58 -7.20
N THR A 69 -1.23 -9.21 -7.53
CA THR A 69 -1.61 -10.53 -7.06
C THR A 69 -2.26 -11.35 -8.17
N ILE A 70 -2.26 -12.67 -8.02
CA ILE A 70 -3.00 -13.59 -8.90
C ILE A 70 -4.45 -13.78 -8.44
N ASP A 71 -4.75 -13.47 -7.19
CA ASP A 71 -6.09 -13.56 -6.60
C ASP A 71 -6.41 -12.22 -5.91
N VAL A 72 -7.16 -11.38 -6.62
CA VAL A 72 -7.48 -10.01 -6.19
C VAL A 72 -8.45 -10.03 -5.02
N ASP A 73 -9.48 -10.88 -5.07
CA ASP A 73 -10.52 -10.89 -4.05
C ASP A 73 -9.98 -11.40 -2.72
N ALA A 74 -9.23 -12.52 -2.73
CA ALA A 74 -8.62 -13.06 -1.51
C ALA A 74 -7.61 -12.10 -0.88
N GLU A 75 -6.83 -11.38 -1.71
CA GLU A 75 -5.85 -10.41 -1.21
C GLU A 75 -6.54 -9.16 -0.65
N CYS A 76 -7.62 -8.69 -1.27
CA CYS A 76 -8.46 -7.64 -0.71
C CYS A 76 -9.02 -8.04 0.66
N ASP A 77 -9.59 -9.23 0.79
CA ASP A 77 -10.14 -9.73 2.06
C ASP A 77 -9.06 -9.78 3.15
N ARG A 78 -7.86 -10.27 2.82
CA ARG A 78 -6.72 -10.32 3.74
C ARG A 78 -6.31 -8.92 4.21
N LEU A 79 -6.20 -7.97 3.29
CA LEU A 79 -5.77 -6.60 3.60
C LEU A 79 -6.84 -5.83 4.38
N MET A 80 -8.12 -6.06 4.09
CA MET A 80 -9.23 -5.51 4.86
C MET A 80 -9.26 -6.06 6.29
N ALA A 81 -8.94 -7.35 6.49
CA ALA A 81 -8.77 -7.92 7.82
C ALA A 81 -7.59 -7.30 8.61
N LEU A 82 -6.59 -6.73 7.92
CA LEU A 82 -5.50 -5.95 8.51
C LEU A 82 -5.85 -4.49 8.79
N GLY A 83 -7.07 -4.05 8.42
CA GLY A 83 -7.56 -2.69 8.66
C GLY A 83 -7.58 -1.79 7.43
N ALA A 84 -7.35 -2.31 6.23
CA ALA A 84 -7.62 -1.56 5.00
C ALA A 84 -9.13 -1.39 4.77
N ILE A 85 -9.51 -0.35 4.04
CA ILE A 85 -10.90 -0.02 3.73
C ILE A 85 -11.08 0.00 2.21
N ARG A 86 -12.09 -0.70 1.68
CA ARG A 86 -12.39 -0.65 0.25
C ARG A 86 -12.98 0.70 -0.15
N VAL A 87 -12.43 1.30 -1.21
CA VAL A 87 -12.83 2.60 -1.75
C VAL A 87 -13.49 2.39 -3.11
N GLY A 88 -14.82 2.33 -3.10
CA GLY A 88 -15.62 2.18 -4.31
C GLY A 88 -15.75 0.73 -4.80
N ASP A 89 -16.15 0.62 -6.06
CA ASP A 89 -16.40 -0.65 -6.74
C ASP A 89 -15.15 -1.16 -7.47
N GLU A 90 -15.23 -2.39 -7.98
CA GLU A 90 -14.21 -2.96 -8.85
C GLU A 90 -14.03 -2.12 -10.11
N ILE A 91 -12.79 -2.03 -10.57
CA ILE A 91 -12.45 -1.43 -11.86
C ILE A 91 -11.85 -2.49 -12.77
N VAL A 92 -12.34 -2.57 -14.00
CA VAL A 92 -11.85 -3.46 -15.05
C VAL A 92 -11.48 -2.64 -16.28
N GLU A 93 -10.19 -2.61 -16.60
CA GLU A 93 -9.66 -1.80 -17.69
C GLU A 93 -8.36 -2.41 -18.22
N GLY A 94 -8.14 -2.35 -19.54
CA GLY A 94 -6.85 -2.69 -20.14
C GLY A 94 -6.37 -4.13 -19.90
N GLY A 95 -7.29 -5.09 -19.66
CA GLY A 95 -6.95 -6.48 -19.33
C GLY A 95 -6.59 -6.70 -17.85
N PHE A 96 -6.82 -5.71 -17.00
CA PHE A 96 -6.64 -5.80 -15.56
C PHE A 96 -7.97 -5.64 -14.83
N ARG A 97 -8.01 -6.18 -13.62
CA ARG A 97 -9.04 -5.90 -12.63
C ARG A 97 -8.36 -5.46 -11.33
N TRP A 98 -8.92 -4.48 -10.65
CA TRP A 98 -8.41 -4.04 -9.35
C TRP A 98 -9.49 -3.44 -8.47
N TYR A 99 -9.24 -3.48 -7.17
CA TYR A 99 -9.92 -2.62 -6.20
C TYR A 99 -8.96 -1.57 -5.67
N VAL A 100 -9.47 -0.38 -5.41
CA VAL A 100 -8.77 0.62 -4.61
C VAL A 100 -9.09 0.35 -3.14
N LEU A 101 -8.05 0.18 -2.34
CA LEU A 101 -8.15 0.15 -0.88
C LEU A 101 -7.49 1.41 -0.31
N ALA A 102 -7.86 1.77 0.90
CA ALA A 102 -7.19 2.76 1.70
C ALA A 102 -6.57 2.09 2.92
N ASP A 103 -5.34 2.47 3.26
CA ASP A 103 -4.71 2.05 4.51
C ASP A 103 -5.44 2.65 5.74
N PRO A 104 -5.07 2.29 6.98
CA PRO A 104 -5.74 2.77 8.18
C PRO A 104 -5.74 4.30 8.38
N GLU A 105 -4.97 5.06 7.60
CA GLU A 105 -4.93 6.53 7.59
C GLU A 105 -5.56 7.16 6.34
N GLY A 106 -6.12 6.34 5.44
CA GLY A 106 -6.82 6.83 4.26
C GLY A 106 -5.94 6.99 3.01
N ASN A 107 -4.68 6.53 3.04
CA ASN A 107 -3.83 6.55 1.85
C ASN A 107 -4.24 5.45 0.87
N GLU A 108 -4.54 5.85 -0.36
CA GLU A 108 -5.03 4.91 -1.38
C GLU A 108 -3.91 4.07 -1.99
N PHE A 109 -4.19 2.78 -2.19
CA PHE A 109 -3.37 1.82 -2.92
C PHE A 109 -4.27 0.83 -3.67
N CYS A 110 -3.77 0.19 -4.73
CA CYS A 110 -4.56 -0.76 -5.53
C CYS A 110 -4.13 -2.19 -5.24
N VAL A 111 -5.09 -3.11 -5.28
CA VAL A 111 -4.85 -4.55 -5.35
C VAL A 111 -5.23 -5.00 -6.74
N ILE A 112 -4.24 -5.37 -7.56
CA ILE A 112 -4.38 -5.51 -9.01
C ILE A 112 -4.00 -6.91 -9.48
N GLY A 113 -4.81 -7.45 -10.39
CA GLY A 113 -4.58 -8.72 -11.05
C GLY A 113 -4.98 -8.67 -12.51
N ARG A 114 -4.81 -9.78 -13.22
CA ARG A 114 -5.32 -9.92 -14.59
C ARG A 114 -6.83 -10.08 -14.53
N ALA A 115 -7.54 -9.35 -15.39
CA ALA A 115 -8.93 -9.69 -15.68
C ALA A 115 -8.92 -11.03 -16.43
N SER A 116 -9.79 -11.96 -16.04
CA SER A 116 -10.07 -13.11 -16.88
C SER A 116 -10.56 -12.62 -18.24
N GLU A 117 -9.96 -13.10 -19.33
CA GLU A 117 -10.54 -12.90 -20.66
C GLU A 117 -11.98 -13.45 -20.62
N GLY A 118 -12.94 -12.64 -21.06
CA GLY A 118 -14.36 -12.98 -21.00
C GLY A 118 -14.62 -14.39 -21.54
N ALA A 119 -15.36 -15.17 -20.77
CA ALA A 119 -15.98 -16.41 -21.24
C ALA A 119 -16.93 -16.14 -22.41
#